data_AF-A0A7I4FCF0-F1
#
_entry.id   AF-A0A7I4FCF0-F1
#
_cell.length_a   1.000
_cell.length_b   1.000
_cell.length_c   1.000
_cell.angle_alpha   90.00
_cell.angle_beta   90.00
_cell.angle_gamma   90.00
#
_symmetry.space_group_name_H-M   'P 1'
#
loop_
_entity.id
_entity.type
_entity.pdbx_description
1 polymer ?
#
loop_
_entity_poly.entity_id
_entity_poly.type
_entity_poly.pdbx_seq_one_letter_code
_entity_poly.pdbx_strand_id
1 'polypeptide(L)'
;MVLLHVKQKDDRQFLFEASAKASVDSVVRELVVVNNLQVRILGLQEEVKWLALYGPAKHPDDDEDSDDESQNGKKIRGPHYSKDPHCRRTGEACDPEVSKQITNTMADAVALVSKLESQAFVDSQNFVFPIFFFRVDDYQ
;
A
#
# COMPACT_ATOMS: atom_id res chain seq x y z
N MET A 1 21.18 -25.09 3.65
CA MET A 1 20.13 -24.12 3.32
C MET A 1 18.82 -24.87 3.22
N VAL A 2 17.73 -24.30 3.73
CA VAL A 2 16.38 -24.89 3.66
C VAL A 2 15.50 -23.90 2.90
N LEU A 3 14.77 -24.41 1.90
CA LEU A 3 13.82 -23.61 1.14
C LEU A 3 12.41 -23.91 1.64
N LEU A 4 11.73 -22.89 2.15
CA LEU A 4 10.35 -22.98 2.64
C LEU A 4 9.41 -22.48 1.55
N HIS A 5 8.49 -23.34 1.12
CA HIS A 5 7.41 -22.97 0.22
C HIS A 5 6.17 -22.62 1.04
N VAL A 6 5.87 -21.32 1.13
CA VAL A 6 4.70 -20.83 1.85
C VAL A 6 3.57 -20.65 0.86
N LYS A 7 2.48 -21.40 1.05
CA LYS A 7 1.25 -21.30 0.24
C LYS A 7 0.09 -20.89 1.13
N GLN A 8 -0.55 -19.76 0.82
CA GLN A 8 -1.83 -19.39 1.44
C GLN A 8 -3.01 -19.65 0.51
N LYS A 9 -2.86 -19.33 -0.78
CA LYS A 9 -3.84 -19.53 -1.88
C LYS A 9 -3.09 -19.73 -3.19
N ASP A 10 -3.80 -20.08 -4.27
CA ASP A 10 -3.18 -20.29 -5.60
C ASP A 10 -2.46 -19.03 -6.11
N ASP A 11 -2.98 -17.85 -5.79
CA ASP A 11 -2.41 -16.56 -6.22
C ASP A 11 -1.39 -15.98 -5.21
N ARG A 12 -1.18 -16.63 -4.06
CA ARG A 12 -0.31 -16.14 -2.99
C ARG A 12 0.59 -17.25 -2.48
N GLN A 13 1.73 -17.37 -3.15
CA GLN A 13 2.78 -18.30 -2.80
C GLN A 13 4.14 -17.61 -2.89
N PHE A 14 5.04 -17.90 -1.96
CA PHE A 14 6.42 -17.42 -2.05
C PHE A 14 7.42 -18.45 -1.51
N LEU A 15 8.64 -18.35 -2.03
CA LEU A 15 9.78 -19.14 -1.60
C LEU A 15 10.63 -18.33 -0.63
N PHE A 16 10.86 -18.87 0.57
CA PHE A 16 11.71 -18.26 1.59
C PHE A 16 12.92 -19.14 1.87
N GLU A 17 14.13 -18.60 1.70
CA GLU A 17 15.37 -19.31 2.01
C GLU A 17 15.78 -19.04 3.47
N ALA A 18 16.02 -20.10 4.23
CA ALA A 18 16.46 -20.04 5.61
C ALA A 18 17.71 -20.88 5.85
N SER A 19 18.57 -20.44 6.77
CA SER A 19 19.70 -21.26 7.23
C SER A 19 19.21 -22.43 8.09
N ALA A 20 19.75 -23.63 7.87
CA ALA A 20 19.41 -24.83 8.66
C ALA A 20 19.85 -24.73 10.14
N LYS A 21 20.67 -23.74 10.48
CA LYS A 21 21.14 -23.47 11.84
C LYS A 21 20.31 -22.40 12.56
N ALA A 22 19.38 -21.74 11.87
CA ALA A 22 18.56 -20.68 12.46
C ALA A 22 17.50 -21.28 13.41
N SER A 23 17.13 -20.52 14.44
CA SER A 23 16.05 -20.91 15.33
C SER A 23 14.71 -20.85 14.61
N VAL A 24 13.78 -21.74 14.97
CA VAL A 24 12.43 -21.74 14.38
C VAL A 24 11.74 -20.39 14.62
N ASP A 25 11.83 -19.84 15.84
CA ASP A 25 11.22 -18.56 16.18
C ASP A 25 11.73 -17.39 15.34
N SER A 26 13.04 -17.34 15.05
CA SER A 26 13.61 -16.28 14.20
C SER A 26 13.09 -16.40 12.76
N VAL A 27 13.08 -17.61 12.22
CA VAL A 27 12.59 -17.88 10.86
C VAL A 27 11.10 -17.53 10.73
N VAL A 28 10.30 -17.87 11.73
CA VAL A 28 8.85 -17.56 11.74
C VAL A 28 8.62 -16.05 11.77
N ARG A 29 9.38 -15.29 12.58
CA ARG A 29 9.25 -13.83 12.65
C ARG A 29 9.58 -13.16 11.31
N GLU A 30 10.69 -13.56 10.68
CA GLU A 30 11.10 -13.04 9.38
C GLU A 30 10.06 -13.34 8.28
N LEU A 31 9.56 -14.57 8.26
CA LEU A 31 8.52 -15.00 7.33
C LEU A 31 7.22 -14.20 7.50
N VAL A 32 6.81 -13.95 8.74
CA VAL A 32 5.63 -13.12 9.05
C VAL A 32 5.82 -11.68 8.60
N VAL A 33 7.03 -11.10 8.77
CA VAL A 33 7.34 -9.75 8.29
C VAL A 33 7.20 -9.66 6.77
N VAL A 34 7.78 -10.61 6.03
CA VAL A 34 7.67 -10.66 4.56
C VAL A 34 6.21 -10.76 4.13
N ASN A 35 5.46 -11.69 4.73
CA ASN A 35 4.04 -11.86 4.41
C ASN A 35 3.22 -10.59 4.71
N ASN A 36 3.47 -9.93 5.83
CA ASN A 36 2.77 -8.69 6.18
C ASN A 36 3.10 -7.55 5.21
N LEU A 37 4.34 -7.45 4.73
CA LEU A 37 4.72 -6.46 3.72
C LEU A 37 3.98 -6.70 2.40
N GLN A 38 3.88 -7.95 1.94
CA GLN A 38 3.12 -8.29 0.74
C GLN A 38 1.65 -7.87 0.86
N VAL A 39 0.99 -8.20 1.99
CA VAL A 39 -0.40 -7.83 2.23
C VAL A 39 -0.60 -6.31 2.24
N ARG A 40 0.34 -5.57 2.84
CA ARG A 40 0.29 -4.09 2.87
C ARG A 40 0.44 -3.47 1.48
N ILE A 41 1.34 -3.99 0.64
CA ILE A 41 1.53 -3.49 -0.73
C ILE A 41 0.27 -3.73 -1.57
N LEU A 42 -0.33 -4.92 -1.45
CA LEU A 42 -1.57 -5.25 -2.15
C LEU A 42 -2.75 -4.36 -1.72
N GLY A 43 -2.91 -4.11 -0.41
CA GLY A 43 -3.95 -3.19 0.07
C GLY A 43 -3.70 -1.75 -0.41
N LEU A 44 -2.45 -1.32 -0.43
CA LEU A 44 -2.08 0.03 -0.88
C LEU A 44 -2.30 0.23 -2.39
N GLN A 45 -2.19 -0.83 -3.20
CA GLN A 45 -2.46 -0.77 -4.63
C GLN A 45 -3.88 -0.27 -4.94
N GLU A 46 -4.88 -0.71 -4.16
CA GLU A 46 -6.26 -0.26 -4.35
C GLU A 46 -6.42 1.21 -3.98
N GLU A 47 -5.94 1.60 -2.79
CA GLU A 47 -6.03 2.98 -2.31
C GLU A 47 -5.28 3.99 -3.20
N VAL A 48 -4.18 3.57 -3.82
CA VAL A 48 -3.43 4.41 -4.76
C VAL A 48 -4.19 4.62 -6.06
N LYS A 49 -4.95 3.62 -6.56
CA LYS A 49 -5.80 3.80 -7.74
C LYS A 49 -6.87 4.87 -7.48
N TRP A 50 -7.52 4.81 -6.32
CA TRP A 50 -8.51 5.82 -5.93
C TRP A 50 -7.88 7.20 -5.69
N LEU A 51 -6.64 7.25 -5.19
CA LEU A 51 -5.87 8.49 -5.03
C LEU A 51 -5.54 9.15 -6.37
N ALA A 52 -5.11 8.36 -7.33
CA ALA A 52 -4.75 8.82 -8.66
C ALA A 52 -5.96 9.39 -9.45
N LEU A 53 -7.17 8.89 -9.16
CA LEU A 53 -8.41 9.24 -9.88
C LEU A 53 -9.25 10.34 -9.19
N TYR A 54 -9.28 10.35 -7.87
CA TYR A 54 -10.21 11.18 -7.08
C TYR A 54 -9.50 12.05 -6.04
N GLY A 55 -8.18 11.97 -5.94
CA GLY A 55 -7.40 12.81 -5.05
C GLY A 55 -7.40 12.36 -3.59
N PRO A 56 -6.97 13.24 -2.68
CA PRO A 56 -6.75 12.90 -1.27
C PRO A 56 -8.05 12.51 -0.56
N ALA A 57 -7.90 11.73 0.51
CA ALA A 57 -9.01 11.42 1.41
C ALA A 57 -9.53 12.70 2.08
N LYS A 58 -10.84 12.75 2.26
CA LYS A 58 -11.51 13.86 2.94
C LYS A 58 -11.15 13.86 4.43
N HIS A 59 -11.09 15.04 5.05
CA HIS A 59 -10.88 15.12 6.49
C HIS A 59 -12.12 14.55 7.20
N PRO A 60 -11.99 13.83 8.35
CA PRO A 60 -13.14 13.31 9.09
C PRO A 60 -14.14 14.38 9.54
N ASP A 61 -13.70 15.63 9.65
CA ASP A 61 -14.55 16.77 10.04
C ASP A 61 -15.21 17.48 8.84
N ASP A 62 -14.85 17.13 7.60
CA ASP A 62 -15.53 17.68 6.42
C ASP A 62 -16.79 16.83 6.15
N ASP A 63 -17.98 17.43 6.30
CA ASP A 63 -19.28 16.76 6.14
C ASP A 63 -19.39 16.00 4.81
N GLU A 64 -19.82 14.72 4.83
CA GLU A 64 -20.02 13.87 3.65
C GLU A 64 -20.93 14.53 2.58
N ASP A 65 -21.86 15.39 3.01
CA ASP A 65 -22.82 16.10 2.16
C ASP A 65 -22.33 17.47 1.63
N SER A 66 -21.12 17.91 2.01
CA SER A 66 -20.62 19.25 1.63
C SER A 66 -20.27 19.41 0.14
N ASP A 67 -20.34 18.33 -0.64
CA ASP A 67 -20.08 18.35 -2.09
C ASP A 67 -21.32 18.72 -2.89
N ASP A 68 -22.46 18.93 -2.24
CA ASP A 68 -23.60 19.61 -2.84
C ASP A 68 -23.28 21.10 -3.00
N GLU A 69 -23.02 21.48 -4.25
CA GLU A 69 -22.84 22.86 -4.76
C GLU A 69 -23.96 23.84 -4.34
N SER A 70 -25.02 23.37 -3.65
CA SER A 70 -26.18 24.15 -3.25
C SER A 70 -26.08 24.82 -1.88
N GLN A 71 -25.26 24.32 -0.94
CA GLN A 71 -25.32 24.77 0.47
C GLN A 71 -24.17 25.67 0.92
N ASN A 72 -22.98 25.58 0.31
CA ASN A 72 -21.82 26.35 0.75
C ASN A 72 -21.08 26.92 -0.47
N GLY A 73 -21.11 28.24 -0.62
CA GLY A 73 -20.78 28.96 -1.86
C GLY A 73 -19.59 28.38 -2.64
N LYS A 74 -19.80 28.18 -3.95
CA LYS A 74 -18.86 27.68 -4.98
C LYS A 74 -17.41 27.58 -4.48
N LYS A 75 -17.04 26.44 -3.88
CA LYS A 75 -15.63 26.10 -3.69
C LYS A 75 -15.00 26.14 -5.09
N ILE A 76 -13.99 26.99 -5.28
CA ILE A 76 -13.25 27.05 -6.55
C ILE A 76 -12.51 25.71 -6.66
N ARG A 77 -13.07 24.80 -7.47
CA ARG A 77 -12.46 23.49 -7.75
C ARG A 77 -11.28 23.69 -8.71
N GLY A 78 -10.27 22.84 -8.58
CA GLY A 78 -9.10 22.90 -9.45
C GLY A 78 -9.37 22.33 -10.84
N PRO A 79 -8.38 22.41 -11.74
CA PRO A 79 -8.52 22.06 -13.16
C PRO A 79 -8.73 20.57 -13.42
N HIS A 80 -8.46 19.70 -12.43
CA HIS A 80 -8.51 18.24 -12.56
C HIS A 80 -9.55 17.59 -11.64
N TYR A 81 -10.63 18.31 -11.31
CA TYR A 81 -11.69 17.80 -10.44
C TYR A 81 -12.43 16.61 -11.06
N SER A 82 -12.55 15.53 -10.29
CA SER A 82 -13.25 14.29 -10.62
C SER A 82 -14.05 13.84 -9.39
N LYS A 83 -15.39 13.86 -9.47
CA LYS A 83 -16.26 13.51 -8.33
C LYS A 83 -16.10 12.03 -7.96
N ASP A 84 -15.77 11.77 -6.70
CA ASP A 84 -15.69 10.41 -6.15
C ASP A 84 -17.10 9.78 -6.03
N PRO A 85 -17.35 8.60 -6.62
CA PRO A 85 -18.62 7.89 -6.46
C PRO A 85 -18.92 7.48 -5.01
N HIS A 86 -17.90 7.37 -4.15
CA HIS A 86 -18.05 6.91 -2.77
C HIS A 86 -18.06 8.08 -1.76
N CYS A 87 -17.88 9.32 -2.23
CA CYS A 87 -17.79 10.53 -1.40
C CYS A 87 -16.76 10.44 -0.25
N ARG A 88 -15.74 9.57 -0.35
CA ARG A 88 -14.70 9.40 0.68
C ARG A 88 -13.50 10.33 0.42
N ARG A 89 -13.36 10.81 -0.81
CA ARG A 89 -12.25 11.64 -1.27
C ARG A 89 -12.73 13.01 -1.74
N THR A 90 -11.83 13.98 -1.70
CA THR A 90 -12.12 15.40 -2.00
C THR A 90 -12.51 15.63 -3.47
N GLY A 91 -12.19 14.69 -4.37
CA GLY A 91 -12.42 14.80 -5.80
C GLY A 91 -11.39 15.66 -6.54
N GLU A 92 -10.44 16.27 -5.83
CA GLU A 92 -9.37 17.07 -6.43
C GLU A 92 -8.22 16.15 -6.86
N ALA A 93 -8.30 15.61 -8.07
CA ALA A 93 -7.29 14.70 -8.58
C ALA A 93 -5.97 15.42 -8.91
N CYS A 94 -4.88 14.66 -8.87
CA CYS A 94 -3.56 15.16 -9.25
C CYS A 94 -3.47 15.41 -10.76
N ASP A 95 -2.46 16.18 -11.18
CA ASP A 95 -2.10 16.33 -12.58
C ASP A 95 -1.90 14.95 -13.26
N PRO A 96 -2.33 14.78 -14.52
CA PRO A 96 -2.23 13.49 -15.23
C PRO A 96 -0.80 12.95 -15.32
N GLU A 97 0.24 13.80 -15.33
CA GLU A 97 1.63 13.33 -15.31
C GLU A 97 1.99 12.69 -13.97
N VAL A 98 1.59 13.32 -12.87
CA VAL A 98 1.84 12.83 -11.51
C VAL A 98 1.02 11.57 -11.25
N SER A 99 -0.23 11.54 -11.70
CA SER A 99 -1.11 10.36 -11.61
C SER A 99 -0.47 9.14 -12.29
N LYS A 100 0.10 9.32 -13.50
CA LYS A 100 0.84 8.25 -14.20
C LYS A 100 2.06 7.76 -13.43
N GLN A 101 2.84 8.67 -12.84
CA GLN A 101 4.01 8.29 -12.04
C GLN A 101 3.62 7.48 -10.81
N ILE A 102 2.54 7.87 -10.12
CA ILE A 102 1.98 7.16 -8.98
C ILE A 102 1.52 5.75 -9.40
N THR A 103 0.85 5.61 -10.54
CA THR A 103 0.42 4.29 -11.03
C THR A 103 1.60 3.41 -11.47
N ASN A 104 2.61 4.00 -12.11
CA ASN A 104 3.80 3.27 -12.56
C ASN A 104 4.62 2.77 -11.37
N THR A 105 4.87 3.63 -10.37
CA THR A 105 5.59 3.23 -9.16
C THR A 105 4.86 2.15 -8.37
N MET A 106 3.52 2.15 -8.35
CA MET A 106 2.76 1.04 -7.78
C MET A 106 2.81 -0.24 -8.61
N ALA A 107 2.77 -0.13 -9.94
CA ALA A 107 2.93 -1.29 -10.81
C ALA A 107 4.31 -1.94 -10.60
N ASP A 108 5.36 -1.13 -10.46
CA ASP A 108 6.72 -1.58 -10.13
C ASP A 108 6.76 -2.26 -8.75
N ALA A 109 6.13 -1.68 -7.73
CA ALA A 109 6.07 -2.27 -6.38
C ALA A 109 5.36 -3.63 -6.37
N VAL A 110 4.27 -3.77 -7.12
CA VAL A 110 3.54 -5.05 -7.25
C VAL A 110 4.36 -6.07 -8.04
N ALA A 111 5.05 -5.64 -9.10
CA ALA A 111 5.96 -6.50 -9.85
C ALA A 111 7.12 -7.00 -8.98
N LEU A 112 7.64 -6.17 -8.08
CA LEU A 112 8.64 -6.58 -7.09
C LEU A 112 8.09 -7.63 -6.14
N VAL A 113 6.83 -7.52 -5.69
CA VAL A 113 6.19 -8.55 -4.86
C VAL A 113 6.09 -9.88 -5.62
N SER A 114 5.62 -9.87 -6.87
CA SER A 114 5.52 -11.10 -7.69
C SER A 114 6.89 -11.72 -8.03
N LYS A 115 7.93 -10.88 -8.14
CA LYS A 115 9.31 -11.36 -8.30
C LYS A 115 9.90 -11.89 -7.00
N LEU A 116 9.59 -11.26 -5.86
CA LEU A 116 9.93 -11.74 -4.51
C LEU A 116 9.25 -13.08 -4.20
N GLU A 117 8.02 -13.28 -4.68
CA GLU A 117 7.35 -14.58 -4.63
C GLU A 117 8.19 -15.68 -5.28
N SER A 118 8.90 -15.33 -6.35
CA SER A 118 9.78 -16.23 -7.10
C SER A 118 11.13 -16.47 -6.40
N GLN A 119 11.71 -15.45 -5.76
CA GLN A 119 13.02 -15.50 -5.08
C GLN A 119 13.08 -14.46 -3.95
N ALA A 120 12.74 -14.83 -2.71
CA ALA A 120 13.07 -13.98 -1.56
C ALA A 120 14.48 -14.30 -1.08
N PHE A 121 15.46 -13.62 -1.67
CA PHE A 121 16.82 -13.57 -1.15
C PHE A 121 16.88 -12.48 -0.08
N VAL A 122 16.76 -12.87 1.19
CA VAL A 122 16.97 -11.94 2.31
C VAL A 122 18.47 -11.81 2.52
N ASP A 123 19.10 -10.90 1.77
CA ASP A 123 20.37 -10.33 2.20
C ASP A 123 20.10 -9.51 3.47
N SER A 124 20.50 -10.08 4.60
CA SER A 124 20.40 -9.49 5.94
C SER A 124 21.32 -8.27 6.15
N GLN A 125 21.75 -7.61 5.07
CA GLN A 125 22.59 -6.41 5.12
C GLN A 125 22.06 -5.37 4.11
N ASN A 126 21.61 -4.22 4.62
CA ASN A 126 21.32 -2.97 3.87
C ASN A 126 19.95 -2.73 3.21
N PHE A 127 18.82 -3.01 3.88
CA PHE A 127 17.57 -2.26 3.59
C PHE A 127 17.12 -1.47 4.82
N VAL A 128 17.77 -0.33 5.04
CA VAL A 128 17.25 0.74 5.91
C VAL A 128 16.27 1.57 5.09
N PHE A 129 15.04 1.09 4.94
CA PHE A 129 13.91 1.99 4.71
C PHE A 129 13.35 2.37 6.08
N PRO A 130 13.22 3.66 6.42
CA PRO A 130 12.60 4.08 7.66
C PRO A 130 11.09 3.84 7.51
N ILE A 131 10.67 2.59 7.71
CA ILE A 131 9.26 2.27 7.89
C ILE A 131 8.93 2.79 9.28
N PHE A 132 8.29 3.97 9.32
CA PHE A 132 7.57 4.46 10.49
C PHE A 132 6.68 3.31 10.97
N PHE A 133 7.13 2.66 12.04
CA PHE A 133 6.37 1.70 12.79
C PHE A 133 5.35 2.54 13.57
N PHE A 134 4.13 2.66 13.06
CA PHE A 134 3.01 3.09 13.89
C PHE A 134 2.85 2.02 14.95
N ARG A 135 3.46 2.28 16.10
CA ARG A 135 3.31 1.49 17.31
C ARG A 135 1.87 1.72 17.77
N VAL A 136 1.08 0.65 17.81
CA VAL A 136 -0.34 0.67 18.23
C VAL A 136 -0.48 0.91 19.75
N ASP A 137 0.60 1.29 20.45
CA ASP A 137 0.59 1.49 21.91
C ASP A 137 0.27 2.94 22.33
N ASP A 138 0.08 3.89 21.41
CA ASP A 138 -0.14 5.32 21.73
C ASP A 138 -1.64 5.73 21.69
N TYR A 139 -2.52 4.88 22.23
CA TYR A 139 -3.88 5.28 22.62
C TYR A 139 -4.09 4.91 24.09
N GLN A 140 -3.71 5.82 24.98
CA GLN A 140 -4.27 5.95 26.33
C GLN A 140 -4.89 7.33 26.49
#